data_AF-A0A1G7Z9T6-F1
#
_entry.id   AF-A0A1G7Z9T6-F1
#
_cell.length_a   1.000
_cell.length_b   1.000
_cell.length_c   1.000
_cell.angle_alpha   90.00
_cell.angle_beta   90.00
_cell.angle_gamma   90.00
#
_symmetry.space_group_name_H-M   'P 1'
#
loop_
_entity.id
_entity.type
_entity.pdbx_description
1 polymer ?
#
loop_
_entity_poly.entity_id
_entity_poly.type
_entity_poly.pdbx_seq_one_letter_code
_entity_poly.pdbx_strand_id
1 'polypeptide(L)'
;MEIKDEIATWVRSARKHAGLSGEALGAKLALELRTTRGNTKGNISHWELSKHQPSLAQMLAISKITGYPLPASVEQNVDATRAASAGDKVRLASAPGYEFFLNHINTVLAEREVPPHIQSAVMALLDTCPPKAR
;
A
#
# COMPACT_ATOMS: atom_id res chain seq x y z
N MET A 1 -3.82 -19.30 22.58
CA MET A 1 -4.67 -18.22 22.02
C MET A 1 -4.54 -18.31 20.51
N GLU A 2 -5.64 -18.41 19.77
CA GLU A 2 -5.54 -18.43 18.30
C GLU A 2 -5.12 -17.04 17.79
N ILE A 3 -4.35 -17.01 16.69
CA ILE A 3 -3.93 -15.75 16.03
C ILE A 3 -5.14 -14.88 15.66
N LYS A 4 -6.30 -15.51 15.37
CA LYS A 4 -7.54 -14.78 15.04
C LYS A 4 -8.04 -13.93 16.21
N ASP A 5 -7.98 -14.49 17.43
CA ASP A 5 -8.46 -13.81 18.64
C ASP A 5 -7.51 -12.71 19.09
N GLU A 6 -6.21 -12.90 18.86
CA GLU A 6 -5.21 -11.86 19.06
C GLU A 6 -5.51 -10.65 18.16
N ILE A 7 -5.74 -10.87 16.86
CA ILE A 7 -6.06 -9.80 15.90
C ILE A 7 -7.39 -9.13 16.25
N ALA A 8 -8.42 -9.90 16.62
CA ALA A 8 -9.71 -9.34 17.01
C ALA A 8 -9.60 -8.43 18.24
N THR A 9 -8.83 -8.86 19.24
CA THR A 9 -8.55 -8.08 20.45
C THR A 9 -7.74 -6.84 20.10
N TRP A 10 -6.75 -6.97 19.22
CA TRP A 10 -5.94 -5.86 18.73
C TRP A 10 -6.77 -4.80 18.00
N VAL A 11 -7.66 -5.18 17.07
CA VAL A 11 -8.54 -4.23 16.35
C VAL A 11 -9.37 -3.42 17.34
N ARG A 12 -9.95 -4.09 18.34
CA ARG A 12 -10.75 -3.44 19.39
C ARG A 12 -9.90 -2.48 20.22
N SER A 13 -8.70 -2.90 20.63
CA SER A 13 -7.78 -2.08 21.42
C SER A 13 -7.30 -0.86 20.64
N ALA A 14 -6.89 -1.03 19.39
CA ALA A 14 -6.46 0.05 18.50
C ALA A 14 -7.57 1.09 18.29
N ARG A 15 -8.82 0.62 18.06
CA ARG A 15 -9.97 1.51 17.91
C ARG A 15 -10.25 2.31 19.19
N LYS A 16 -10.22 1.64 20.35
CA LYS A 16 -10.43 2.28 21.65
C LYS A 16 -9.33 3.28 21.99
N HIS A 17 -8.07 2.94 21.70
CA HIS A 17 -6.93 3.84 21.87
C HIS A 17 -7.10 5.15 21.11
N ALA A 18 -7.57 5.07 19.86
CA ALA A 18 -7.87 6.25 19.04
C ALA A 18 -9.19 6.95 19.38
N GLY A 19 -9.99 6.43 20.33
CA GLY A 19 -11.30 6.98 20.68
C GLY A 19 -12.33 6.92 19.55
N LEU A 20 -12.16 6.02 18.57
CA LEU A 20 -13.00 5.99 17.38
C LEU A 20 -14.23 5.07 17.56
N SER A 21 -15.37 5.46 17.01
CA SER A 21 -16.49 4.54 16.79
C SER A 21 -16.15 3.56 15.65
N GLY A 22 -16.82 2.40 15.61
CA GLY A 22 -16.62 1.45 14.50
C GLY A 22 -16.96 2.05 13.13
N GLU A 23 -17.90 3.01 13.09
CA GLU A 23 -18.25 3.73 11.87
C GLU A 23 -17.17 4.73 11.47
N ALA A 24 -16.64 5.49 12.44
CA ALA A 24 -15.56 6.45 12.19
C ALA A 24 -14.26 5.76 11.73
N LEU A 25 -13.92 4.61 12.31
CA LEU A 25 -12.78 3.81 11.87
C LEU A 25 -13.00 3.32 10.43
N GLY A 26 -14.20 2.84 10.09
CA GLY A 26 -14.53 2.38 8.74
C GLY A 26 -14.41 3.49 7.70
N ALA A 27 -14.97 4.67 8.02
CA ALA A 27 -14.87 5.85 7.16
C ALA A 27 -13.41 6.27 6.93
N LYS A 28 -12.58 6.31 7.99
CA LYS A 28 -11.15 6.64 7.87
C LYS A 28 -10.39 5.59 7.05
N LEU A 29 -10.68 4.31 7.23
CA LEU A 29 -10.08 3.24 6.43
C LEU A 29 -10.46 3.34 4.95
N ALA A 30 -11.71 3.68 4.65
CA ALA A 30 -12.16 3.86 3.28
C ALA A 30 -11.43 5.02 2.58
N LEU A 31 -11.16 6.10 3.31
CA LEU A 31 -10.36 7.23 2.82
C LEU A 31 -8.89 6.84 2.59
N GLU A 32 -8.27 6.15 3.56
CA GLU A 32 -6.86 5.76 3.49
C GLU A 32 -6.59 4.78 2.34
N LEU A 33 -7.45 3.76 2.18
CA LEU A 33 -7.30 2.73 1.15
C LEU A 33 -7.95 3.10 -0.18
N ARG A 34 -8.58 4.28 -0.27
CA ARG A 34 -9.33 4.76 -1.45
C ARG A 34 -10.38 3.74 -1.94
N THR A 35 -10.92 2.94 -1.04
CA THR A 35 -11.92 1.91 -1.34
C THR A 35 -12.93 1.80 -0.21
N THR A 36 -14.21 1.87 -0.55
CA THR A 36 -15.31 1.70 0.41
C THR A 36 -15.60 0.22 0.68
N ARG A 37 -15.25 -0.66 -0.27
CA ARG A 37 -15.51 -2.10 -0.16
C ARG A 37 -14.62 -2.69 0.91
N GLY A 38 -15.23 -3.32 1.92
CA GLY A 38 -14.49 -4.01 2.97
C GLY A 38 -14.29 -3.19 4.25
N ASN A 39 -14.56 -1.88 4.25
CA ASN A 39 -14.23 -0.96 5.34
C ASN A 39 -15.49 -0.38 6.02
N THR A 40 -16.51 -1.22 6.24
CA THR A 40 -17.79 -0.80 6.84
C THR A 40 -17.82 -1.11 8.33
N LYS A 41 -18.75 -0.46 9.07
CA LYS A 41 -19.02 -0.76 10.49
C LYS A 41 -19.29 -2.25 10.74
N GLY A 42 -20.01 -2.90 9.82
CA GLY A 42 -20.32 -4.34 9.91
C GLY A 42 -19.07 -5.21 9.85
N ASN A 43 -18.14 -4.88 8.95
CA ASN A 43 -16.87 -5.61 8.85
C ASN A 43 -15.98 -5.39 10.06
N ILE A 44 -15.91 -4.17 10.58
CA ILE A 44 -15.17 -3.88 11.81
C ILE A 44 -15.73 -4.69 12.99
N SER A 45 -17.05 -4.77 13.11
CA SER A 45 -17.69 -5.63 14.11
C SER A 45 -17.32 -7.11 13.92
N HIS A 46 -17.32 -7.60 12.68
CA HIS A 46 -16.89 -8.98 12.38
C HIS A 46 -15.42 -9.25 12.70
N TRP A 47 -14.54 -8.25 12.53
CA TRP A 47 -13.14 -8.36 12.93
C TRP A 47 -12.97 -8.40 14.45
N GLU A 48 -13.69 -7.55 15.19
CA GLU A 48 -13.64 -7.55 16.66
C GLU A 48 -14.23 -8.82 17.31
N LEU A 49 -15.06 -9.57 16.57
CA LEU A 49 -15.68 -10.83 17.01
C LEU A 49 -14.94 -12.08 16.50
N SER A 50 -13.74 -11.93 15.94
CA SER A 50 -12.95 -13.03 15.35
C SER A 50 -13.64 -13.78 14.20
N LYS A 51 -14.77 -13.30 13.65
CA LYS A 51 -15.49 -13.96 12.55
C LYS A 51 -14.71 -13.89 11.23
N HIS A 52 -14.08 -12.75 10.99
CA HIS A 52 -13.25 -12.50 9.83
C HIS A 52 -11.96 -11.80 10.25
N GLN A 53 -10.93 -11.91 9.42
CA GLN A 53 -9.69 -11.16 9.63
C GLN A 53 -9.58 -10.01 8.62
N PRO A 54 -9.08 -8.84 9.06
CA PRO A 54 -8.67 -7.80 8.14
C PRO A 54 -7.49 -8.26 7.28
N SER A 55 -7.42 -7.79 6.04
CA SER A 55 -6.24 -7.95 5.19
C SER A 55 -5.03 -7.21 5.77
N LEU A 56 -3.82 -7.63 5.42
CA LEU A 56 -2.58 -6.96 5.84
C LEU A 56 -2.59 -5.46 5.50
N ALA A 57 -3.07 -5.07 4.32
CA ALA A 57 -3.19 -3.66 3.94
C ALA A 57 -4.15 -2.89 4.87
N GLN A 58 -5.24 -3.54 5.30
CA GLN A 58 -6.17 -2.96 6.27
C GLN A 58 -5.54 -2.86 7.65
N MET A 59 -4.76 -3.87 8.09
CA MET A 59 -4.06 -3.82 9.37
C MET A 59 -3.04 -2.68 9.43
N LEU A 60 -2.24 -2.51 8.37
CA LEU A 60 -1.30 -1.39 8.25
C LEU A 60 -2.02 -0.04 8.28
N ALA A 61 -3.15 0.08 7.58
CA ALA A 61 -3.96 1.29 7.59
C ALA A 61 -4.56 1.57 8.98
N ILE A 62 -5.05 0.55 9.69
CA ILE A 62 -5.56 0.69 11.07
C ILE A 62 -4.45 1.19 11.98
N SER A 63 -3.25 0.59 11.93
CA SER A 63 -2.11 1.03 12.74
C SER A 63 -1.76 2.49 12.46
N LYS A 64 -1.71 2.90 11.18
CA LYS A 64 -1.45 4.28 10.78
C LYS A 64 -2.53 5.27 11.27
N ILE A 65 -3.81 4.90 11.17
CA ILE A 65 -4.94 5.76 11.57
C ILE A 65 -5.02 5.91 13.09
N THR A 66 -4.75 4.83 13.83
CA THR A 66 -4.92 4.77 15.28
C THR A 66 -3.65 5.10 16.06
N GLY A 67 -2.50 5.12 15.38
CA GLY A 67 -1.18 5.22 16.02
C GLY A 67 -0.84 4.00 16.89
N TYR A 68 -1.62 2.92 16.80
CA TYR A 68 -1.43 1.74 17.64
C TYR A 68 -0.43 0.78 16.97
N PRO A 69 0.55 0.23 17.72
CA PRO A 69 1.53 -0.69 17.16
C PRO A 69 0.85 -1.94 16.60
N LEU A 70 1.50 -2.57 15.61
CA LEU A 70 0.98 -3.80 15.01
C LEU A 70 1.09 -4.95 16.02
N PRO A 71 0.29 -6.02 15.87
CA PRO A 71 0.49 -7.22 16.67
C PRO A 71 1.86 -7.83 16.34
N ALA A 72 2.57 -8.34 17.35
CA ALA A 72 3.89 -8.95 17.18
C ALA A 72 3.89 -10.07 16.13
N SER A 73 2.81 -10.86 16.08
CA SER A 73 2.56 -11.92 15.10
C SER A 73 2.54 -11.43 13.64
N VAL A 74 2.18 -10.16 13.44
CA VAL A 74 2.11 -9.52 12.12
C VAL A 74 3.40 -8.77 11.82
N GLU A 75 3.99 -8.07 12.79
CA GLU A 75 5.27 -7.35 12.62
C GLU A 75 6.37 -8.25 12.06
N GLN A 76 6.51 -9.47 12.62
CA GLN A 76 7.50 -10.46 12.15
C GLN A 76 7.27 -10.86 10.69
N ASN A 77 6.02 -10.92 10.23
CA ASN A 77 5.68 -11.24 8.85
C ASN A 77 5.90 -10.05 7.90
N VAL A 78 5.68 -8.81 8.36
CA VAL A 78 5.90 -7.61 7.55
C VAL A 78 7.39 -7.39 7.31
N ASP A 79 8.22 -7.59 8.34
CA ASP A 79 9.68 -7.45 8.20
C ASP A 79 10.27 -8.54 7.31
N ALA A 80 9.77 -9.77 7.39
CA ALA A 80 10.15 -10.84 6.44
C ALA A 80 9.77 -10.47 4.98
N THR A 81 8.60 -9.88 4.78
CA THR A 81 8.13 -9.46 3.44
C THR A 81 8.89 -8.23 2.91
N ARG A 82 9.24 -7.29 3.79
CA ARG A 82 10.08 -6.11 3.46
C ARG A 82 11.51 -6.51 3.14
N ALA A 83 12.08 -7.47 3.88
CA ALA A 83 13.40 -8.02 3.59
C ALA A 83 13.41 -8.74 2.22
N ALA A 84 12.34 -9.46 1.87
CA ALA A 84 12.22 -10.11 0.57
C ALA A 84 12.04 -9.12 -0.61
N SER A 85 11.30 -8.03 -0.41
CA SER A 85 11.05 -7.00 -1.45
C SER A 85 12.17 -5.95 -1.59
N ALA A 86 13.10 -5.88 -0.63
CA ALA A 86 14.30 -5.05 -0.76
C ALA A 86 15.25 -5.53 -1.88
N GLY A 87 15.12 -6.80 -2.32
CA GLY A 87 15.86 -7.34 -3.46
C GLY A 87 15.28 -7.00 -4.85
N ASP A 88 14.03 -6.51 -4.93
CA ASP A 88 13.32 -6.32 -6.20
C ASP A 88 13.46 -4.92 -6.83
N LYS A 89 14.04 -3.95 -6.10
CA LYS A 89 14.22 -2.58 -6.62
C LYS A 89 15.34 -2.42 -7.66
N VAL A 90 16.05 -3.48 -8.04
CA VAL A 90 17.25 -3.37 -8.91
C VAL A 90 17.02 -3.88 -10.35
N ARG A 91 15.84 -4.43 -10.71
CA ARG A 91 15.70 -5.18 -11.98
C ARG A 91 14.85 -4.52 -13.09
N LEU A 92 14.61 -3.21 -13.08
CA LEU A 92 13.92 -2.57 -14.20
C LEU A 92 14.87 -2.11 -15.33
N ALA A 93 16.11 -1.75 -15.01
CA ALA A 93 17.12 -1.32 -15.99
C ALA A 93 17.68 -2.45 -16.89
N SER A 94 17.21 -3.69 -16.71
CA SER A 94 17.71 -4.89 -17.40
C SER A 94 16.66 -5.62 -18.23
N ALA A 95 15.47 -5.02 -18.44
CA ALA A 95 14.45 -5.62 -19.30
C ALA A 95 14.86 -5.50 -20.79
N PRO A 96 14.94 -6.61 -21.54
CA PRO A 96 15.28 -6.54 -22.97
C PRO A 96 14.23 -5.71 -23.71
N GLY A 97 14.69 -4.63 -24.38
CA GLY A 97 13.84 -3.69 -25.13
C GLY A 97 13.56 -2.36 -24.44
N TYR A 98 13.97 -2.17 -23.18
CA TYR A 98 13.79 -0.89 -22.47
C TYR A 98 14.55 0.26 -23.14
N GLU A 99 15.78 0.03 -23.59
CA GLU A 99 16.58 1.00 -24.35
C GLU A 99 15.91 1.43 -25.66
N PHE A 100 15.21 0.51 -26.33
CA PHE A 100 14.51 0.83 -27.58
C PHE A 100 13.29 1.72 -27.33
N PHE A 101 12.57 1.47 -26.23
CA PHE A 101 11.45 2.28 -25.79
C PHE A 101 11.89 3.70 -25.38
N LEU A 102 12.96 3.82 -24.59
CA LEU A 102 13.51 5.14 -24.20
C LEU A 102 13.98 5.93 -25.42
N ASN A 103 14.67 5.28 -26.37
CA ASN A 103 15.09 5.93 -27.61
C ASN A 103 13.90 6.37 -28.46
N HIS A 104 12.84 5.56 -28.57
CA HIS A 104 11.64 5.96 -29.29
C HIS A 104 10.97 7.20 -28.67
N ILE A 105 10.86 7.26 -27.34
CA ILE A 105 10.30 8.42 -26.65
C ILE A 105 11.18 9.65 -26.86
N ASN A 106 12.50 9.53 -26.74
CA ASN A 106 13.43 10.64 -27.00
C ASN A 106 13.28 11.19 -28.43
N THR A 107 13.19 10.31 -29.43
CA THR A 107 12.99 10.72 -30.83
C THR A 107 11.68 11.48 -31.01
N VAL A 108 10.58 10.97 -30.47
CA VAL A 108 9.25 11.62 -30.59
C VAL A 108 9.22 12.97 -29.87
N LEU A 109 9.91 13.11 -28.74
CA LEU A 109 10.02 14.38 -28.01
C LEU A 109 10.88 15.40 -28.77
N ALA A 110 11.95 14.95 -29.43
CA ALA A 110 12.81 15.79 -30.24
C ALA A 110 12.11 16.30 -31.52
N GLU A 111 11.34 15.44 -32.19
CA GLU A 111 10.57 15.79 -33.41
C GLU A 111 9.46 16.83 -33.16
N ARG A 112 8.99 16.95 -31.91
CA ARG A 112 7.91 17.87 -31.53
C ARG A 112 8.40 19.23 -31.00
N GLU A 113 9.69 19.55 -31.17
CA GLU A 113 10.33 20.77 -30.62
C GLU A 113 10.03 20.99 -29.13
N VAL A 114 9.90 19.91 -28.36
CA VAL A 114 9.59 20.01 -26.93
C VAL A 114 10.79 20.64 -26.24
N PRO A 115 10.61 21.74 -25.47
CA PRO A 115 11.71 22.37 -24.76
C PRO A 115 12.49 21.39 -23.87
N PRO A 116 13.83 21.50 -23.78
CA PRO A 116 14.68 20.49 -23.15
C PRO A 116 14.37 20.29 -21.66
N HIS A 117 13.86 21.30 -20.97
CA HIS A 117 13.44 21.18 -19.57
C HIS A 117 12.21 20.29 -19.39
N ILE A 118 11.32 20.23 -20.39
CA ILE A 118 10.15 19.34 -20.39
C ILE A 118 10.58 17.92 -20.73
N GLN A 119 11.51 17.74 -21.67
CA GLN A 119 12.08 16.42 -21.99
C GLN A 119 12.73 15.80 -20.74
N SER A 120 13.54 16.58 -20.02
CA SER A 120 14.20 16.14 -18.79
C SER A 120 13.19 15.77 -17.69
N ALA A 121 12.07 16.50 -17.58
CA ALA A 121 11.01 16.19 -16.64
C ALA A 121 10.25 14.89 -17.02
N VAL A 122 10.01 14.66 -18.31
CA VAL A 122 9.35 13.43 -18.79
C VAL A 122 10.24 12.21 -18.53
N MET A 123 11.54 12.30 -18.80
CA MET A 123 12.48 11.19 -18.53
C MET A 123 12.58 10.89 -17.03
N ALA A 124 12.68 11.93 -16.18
CA ALA A 124 12.68 11.76 -14.74
C ALA A 124 11.37 11.13 -14.21
N LEU A 125 10.23 11.46 -14.82
CA LEU A 125 8.94 10.85 -14.46
C LEU A 125 8.88 9.36 -14.83
N LEU A 126 9.44 8.97 -15.98
CA LEU A 126 9.50 7.57 -16.42
C LEU A 126 10.36 6.72 -15.46
N ASP A 127 11.44 7.26 -14.92
CA ASP A 127 12.29 6.57 -13.93
C ASP A 127 11.59 6.35 -12.57
N THR A 128 10.61 7.21 -12.22
CA THR A 128 9.88 7.13 -10.95
C THR A 128 8.59 6.32 -11.01
N CYS A 129 8.16 5.90 -12.20
CA CYS A 129 6.91 5.18 -12.42
C CYS A 129 7.16 3.66 -12.55
N PRO A 130 6.79 2.83 -11.56
CA PRO A 130 6.81 1.39 -11.75
C PRO A 130 5.74 1.01 -12.79
N PRO A 131 6.06 0.17 -13.79
CA PRO A 131 5.03 -0.33 -14.69
C PRO A 131 4.02 -1.15 -13.89
N LYS A 132 2.73 -0.87 -14.07
CA LYS A 132 1.68 -1.76 -13.59
C LYS A 132 1.84 -3.09 -14.33
N ALA A 133 2.31 -4.12 -13.64
CA ALA A 133 2.26 -5.49 -14.11
C ALA A 133 0.80 -5.80 -14.49
N ARG A 134 0.59 -6.12 -15.78
CA ARG A 134 -0.66 -6.70 -16.29
C ARG A 134 -0.66 -8.19 -16.03
#